data_AF-A0A7K3WC43-F1
#
_entry.id   AF-A0A7K3WC43-F1
#
_cell.length_a   1.000
_cell.length_b   1.000
_cell.length_c   1.000
_cell.angle_alpha   90.00
_cell.angle_beta   90.00
_cell.angle_gamma   90.00
#
_symmetry.space_group_name_H-M   'P 1'
#
loop_
_entity.id
_entity.type
_entity.pdbx_description
1 polymer ?
#
loop_
_entity_poly.entity_id
_entity_poly.type
_entity_poly.pdbx_seq_one_letter_code
_entity_poly.pdbx_strand_id
1 'polypeptide(L)'
;MIDQDLRDAMHRDMAYRAADEAIAAARAQVPAVERRLADEIWTLGTLPRGGFSSGSARRAAREVVRGLERQLEVLHEQIELAELTRRTLTRQADEARGRHTPALPAPRHAADDVRQDAVA
;
A
#
# COMPACT_ATOMS: atom_id res chain seq x y z
N MET A 1 10.25 -16.18 28.81
CA MET A 1 9.94 -14.77 28.48
C MET A 1 10.15 -14.64 26.98
N ILE A 2 9.08 -14.64 26.18
CA ILE A 2 9.22 -14.46 24.72
C ILE A 2 9.68 -13.02 24.49
N ASP A 3 10.76 -12.87 23.74
CA ASP A 3 11.38 -11.60 23.41
C ASP A 3 10.36 -10.65 22.76
N GLN A 4 10.16 -9.47 23.36
CA GLN A 4 9.20 -8.48 22.90
C GLN A 4 9.55 -8.02 21.46
N ASP A 5 10.86 -7.96 21.15
CA ASP A 5 11.37 -7.56 19.84
C ASP A 5 10.99 -8.56 18.75
N LEU A 6 10.97 -9.85 19.08
CA LEU A 6 10.53 -10.90 18.14
C LEU A 6 9.03 -10.78 17.84
N ARG A 7 8.22 -10.48 18.86
CA ARG A 7 6.79 -10.24 18.65
C ARG A 7 6.54 -9.02 17.78
N ASP A 8 7.25 -7.92 18.02
CA ASP A 8 7.08 -6.68 17.25
C ASP A 8 7.61 -6.82 15.80
N ALA A 9 8.62 -7.66 15.58
CA ALA A 9 9.07 -8.02 14.24
C ALA A 9 8.03 -8.86 13.49
N MET A 10 7.44 -9.88 14.15
CA MET A 10 6.40 -10.73 13.55
C MET A 10 5.12 -9.96 13.22
N HIS A 11 4.65 -9.08 14.11
CA HIS A 11 3.46 -8.26 13.83
C HIS A 11 3.67 -7.31 12.65
N ARG A 12 4.87 -6.74 12.50
CA ARG A 12 5.21 -5.90 11.35
C ARG A 12 5.20 -6.69 10.05
N ASP A 13 5.83 -7.87 10.02
CA ASP A 13 5.83 -8.74 8.83
C ASP A 13 4.40 -9.15 8.43
N MET A 14 3.56 -9.50 9.41
CA MET A 14 2.15 -9.79 9.17
C MET A 14 1.40 -8.58 8.59
N ALA A 15 1.62 -7.38 9.13
CA ALA A 15 1.00 -6.16 8.64
C ALA A 15 1.45 -5.79 7.21
N TYR A 16 2.72 -6.03 6.86
CA TYR A 16 3.21 -5.85 5.50
C TYR A 16 2.51 -6.76 4.50
N ARG A 17 2.44 -8.06 4.80
CA ARG A 17 1.77 -9.02 3.92
C ARG A 17 0.30 -8.70 3.75
N ALA A 18 -0.39 -8.36 4.84
CA ALA A 18 -1.79 -7.94 4.77
C ALA A 18 -2.00 -6.69 3.90
N ALA A 19 -1.10 -5.71 3.98
CA ALA A 19 -1.16 -4.51 3.14
C ALA A 19 -0.91 -4.83 1.66
N ASP A 20 0.11 -5.64 1.34
CA ASP A 20 0.41 -6.03 -0.04
C ASP A 20 -0.72 -6.89 -0.65
N GLU A 21 -1.30 -7.82 0.12
CA GLU A 21 -2.47 -8.61 -0.29
C GLU A 21 -3.69 -7.73 -0.56
N ALA A 22 -3.97 -6.75 0.30
CA ALA A 22 -5.06 -5.81 0.12
C ALA A 22 -4.88 -4.95 -1.15
N ILE A 23 -3.66 -4.45 -1.39
CA ILE A 23 -3.34 -3.69 -2.61
C ILE A 23 -3.53 -4.55 -3.84
N ALA A 24 -3.02 -5.78 -3.84
CA ALA A 24 -3.14 -6.70 -4.96
C ALA A 24 -4.62 -7.05 -5.25
N ALA A 25 -5.40 -7.36 -4.21
CA ALA A 25 -6.81 -7.68 -4.32
C ALA A 25 -7.64 -6.49 -4.83
N ALA A 26 -7.39 -5.28 -4.34
CA ALA A 26 -8.09 -4.07 -4.79
C ALA A 26 -7.74 -3.75 -6.26
N ARG A 27 -6.45 -3.75 -6.62
CA ARG A 27 -5.99 -3.49 -7.99
C ARG A 27 -6.52 -4.52 -9.00
N ALA A 28 -6.71 -5.77 -8.59
CA ALA A 28 -7.31 -6.80 -9.44
C ALA A 28 -8.80 -6.53 -9.73
N GLN A 29 -9.52 -5.84 -8.83
CA GLN A 29 -10.94 -5.54 -8.99
C GLN A 29 -11.20 -4.28 -9.83
N VAL A 30 -10.31 -3.28 -9.76
CA VAL A 30 -10.49 -1.98 -10.45
C VAL A 30 -10.85 -2.14 -11.94
N PRO A 31 -10.10 -2.90 -12.77
CA PRO A 31 -10.41 -3.01 -14.20
C PRO A 31 -11.78 -3.64 -14.48
N ALA A 32 -12.26 -4.53 -13.61
CA ALA A 32 -13.58 -5.15 -13.77
C ALA A 32 -14.70 -4.14 -13.50
N VAL A 33 -14.54 -3.30 -12.47
CA VAL A 33 -15.50 -2.24 -12.14
C VAL A 33 -15.47 -1.14 -13.18
N GLU A 34 -14.30 -0.73 -13.67
CA GLU A 34 -14.16 0.26 -14.74
C GLU A 34 -14.84 -0.18 -16.04
N ARG A 35 -14.65 -1.43 -16.46
CA ARG A 35 -15.35 -1.99 -17.64
C ARG A 35 -16.86 -1.94 -17.47
N ARG A 36 -17.35 -2.40 -16.32
CA ARG A 36 -18.78 -2.38 -16.02
C ARG A 36 -19.34 -0.95 -16.01
N LEU A 37 -18.59 0.01 -15.46
CA LEU A 37 -18.98 1.42 -15.47
C LEU A 37 -19.09 1.95 -16.91
N ALA A 38 -18.11 1.64 -17.77
CA ALA A 38 -18.14 2.03 -19.18
C ALA A 38 -19.37 1.45 -19.90
N ASP A 39 -19.68 0.18 -19.67
CA ASP A 39 -20.86 -0.49 -20.26
C ASP A 39 -22.18 0.15 -19.82
N GLU A 40 -22.30 0.52 -18.53
CA GLU A 40 -23.50 1.17 -18.00
C GLU A 40 -23.65 2.61 -18.50
N ILE A 41 -22.54 3.35 -18.64
CA ILE A 41 -22.53 4.68 -19.27
C ILE A 41 -22.97 4.60 -20.73
N TRP A 42 -22.44 3.63 -21.48
CA TRP A 42 -22.87 3.37 -22.86
C TRP A 42 -24.37 3.08 -22.91
N THR A 43 -24.85 2.16 -22.08
CA THR A 43 -26.26 1.79 -21.98
C THR A 43 -27.15 2.99 -21.69
N LEU A 44 -26.79 3.82 -20.69
CA LEU A 44 -27.49 5.07 -20.38
C LEU A 44 -27.54 6.05 -21.56
N GLY A 45 -26.47 6.10 -22.37
CA GLY A 45 -26.36 6.89 -23.58
C GLY A 45 -27.36 6.47 -24.66
N THR A 46 -27.63 5.16 -24.77
CA THR A 46 -28.55 4.57 -25.75
C THR A 46 -30.03 4.64 -25.36
N LEU A 47 -30.36 4.92 -24.09
CA LEU A 47 -31.75 5.00 -23.63
C LEU A 47 -32.50 6.17 -24.29
N PRO A 48 -33.72 5.94 -24.82
CA PRO A 48 -34.51 6.98 -25.47
C PRO A 48 -34.81 8.14 -24.52
N ARG A 49 -34.81 9.37 -25.05
CA ARG A 49 -34.96 10.60 -24.24
C ARG A 49 -36.42 11.00 -23.94
N GLY A 50 -37.41 10.26 -24.43
CA GLY A 50 -38.84 10.59 -24.28
C GLY A 50 -39.67 9.44 -23.72
N GLY A 51 -40.71 9.77 -22.95
CA GLY A 51 -41.66 8.83 -22.33
C GLY A 51 -41.50 8.67 -20.81
N PHE A 52 -42.61 8.54 -20.07
CA PHE A 52 -42.59 8.32 -18.61
C PHE A 52 -41.82 7.04 -18.22
N SER A 53 -41.87 5.99 -19.03
CA SER A 53 -41.14 4.72 -18.82
C SER A 53 -39.63 4.84 -19.07
N SER A 54 -39.19 5.72 -19.98
CA SER A 54 -37.76 5.94 -20.22
C SER A 54 -37.14 6.83 -19.14
N GLY A 55 -37.93 7.70 -18.51
CA GLY A 55 -37.50 8.51 -17.37
C GLY A 55 -37.11 7.68 -16.14
N SER A 56 -37.90 6.65 -15.78
CA SER A 56 -37.57 5.75 -14.67
C SER A 56 -36.36 4.87 -14.99
N ALA A 57 -36.27 4.34 -16.21
CA ALA A 57 -35.11 3.56 -16.66
C ALA A 57 -33.80 4.37 -16.63
N ARG A 58 -33.82 5.63 -17.09
CA ARG A 58 -32.65 6.52 -17.02
C ARG A 58 -32.28 6.88 -15.58
N ARG A 59 -33.26 7.03 -14.67
CA ARG A 59 -32.99 7.27 -13.25
C ARG A 59 -32.28 6.07 -12.62
N ALA A 60 -32.80 4.86 -12.83
CA ALA A 60 -32.19 3.63 -12.33
C ALA A 60 -30.76 3.45 -12.88
N ALA A 61 -30.54 3.63 -14.18
CA ALA A 61 -29.21 3.53 -14.77
C ALA A 61 -28.23 4.56 -14.19
N ARG A 62 -28.67 5.80 -13.91
CA ARG A 62 -27.82 6.79 -13.22
C ARG A 62 -27.46 6.39 -11.80
N GLU A 63 -28.37 5.73 -11.08
CA GLU A 63 -28.10 5.24 -9.74
C GLU A 63 -27.07 4.10 -9.76
N VAL A 64 -27.16 3.20 -10.74
CA VAL A 64 -26.15 2.15 -10.97
C VAL A 64 -24.79 2.75 -11.27
N VAL A 65 -24.71 3.71 -12.20
CA VAL A 65 -23.46 4.42 -12.54
C VAL A 65 -22.84 5.07 -11.30
N ARG A 66 -23.62 5.81 -10.51
CA ARG A 66 -23.16 6.40 -9.24
C ARG A 66 -22.70 5.37 -8.21
N GLY A 67 -23.34 4.20 -8.20
CA GLY A 67 -22.92 3.07 -7.36
C GLY A 67 -21.53 2.56 -7.74
N LEU A 68 -21.29 2.39 -9.04
CA LEU A 68 -19.99 1.94 -9.57
C LEU A 68 -18.90 2.99 -9.39
N GLU A 69 -19.20 4.28 -9.56
CA GLU A 69 -18.26 5.38 -9.28
C GLU A 69 -17.81 5.37 -7.81
N ARG A 70 -18.76 5.25 -6.87
CA ARG A 70 -18.44 5.12 -5.44
C ARG A 70 -17.66 3.86 -5.13
N GLN A 71 -17.94 2.76 -5.81
CA GLN A 71 -17.17 1.52 -5.62
C GLN A 71 -15.71 1.71 -6.05
N LEU A 72 -15.45 2.41 -7.17
CA LEU A 72 -14.09 2.75 -7.60
C LEU A 72 -13.40 3.67 -6.61
N GLU A 73 -14.09 4.69 -6.11
CA GLU A 73 -13.57 5.60 -5.07
C GLU A 73 -13.09 4.82 -3.83
N VAL A 74 -13.95 3.93 -3.30
CA VAL A 74 -13.59 3.09 -2.14
C VAL A 74 -12.40 2.18 -2.43
N LEU A 75 -12.31 1.58 -3.63
CA LEU A 75 -11.17 0.74 -4.00
C LEU A 75 -9.86 1.55 -4.08
N HIS A 76 -9.91 2.77 -4.59
CA HIS A 76 -8.75 3.66 -4.62
C HIS A 76 -8.33 4.10 -3.22
N GLU A 77 -9.28 4.48 -2.36
CA GLU A 77 -8.99 4.82 -0.96
C GLU A 77 -8.35 3.65 -0.20
N GLN A 78 -8.82 2.42 -0.42
CA GLN A 78 -8.21 1.22 0.18
C GLN A 78 -6.76 1.02 -0.26
N ILE A 79 -6.45 1.26 -1.54
CA ILE A 79 -5.08 1.20 -2.06
C ILE A 79 -4.22 2.29 -1.41
N GLU A 80 -4.70 3.53 -1.35
CA GLU A 80 -3.97 4.65 -0.75
C GLU A 80 -3.67 4.41 0.74
N LEU A 81 -4.65 3.94 1.50
CA LEU A 81 -4.50 3.60 2.92
C LEU A 81 -3.51 2.47 3.14
N ALA A 82 -3.55 1.42 2.30
CA ALA A 82 -2.61 0.32 2.39
C ALA A 82 -1.18 0.77 2.02
N GLU A 83 -1.03 1.63 1.01
CA GLU A 83 0.27 2.22 0.66
C GLU A 83 0.83 3.11 1.77
N LEU A 84 -0.01 3.94 2.41
CA LEU A 84 0.37 4.76 3.54
C LEU A 84 0.83 3.89 4.72
N THR A 85 0.11 2.81 4.99
CA THR A 85 0.46 1.82 6.02
C THR A 85 1.83 1.23 5.72
N ARG A 86 2.07 0.81 4.47
CA ARG A 86 3.37 0.27 4.04
C ARG A 86 4.51 1.26 4.25
N ARG A 87 4.36 2.52 3.81
CA ARG A 87 5.38 3.57 4.00
C ARG A 87 5.66 3.84 5.48
N THR A 88 4.62 3.84 6.31
CA THR A 88 4.74 4.07 7.75
C THR A 88 5.52 2.94 8.43
N LEU A 89 5.20 1.70 8.11
CA LEU A 89 5.91 0.53 8.63
C LEU A 89 7.39 0.53 8.20
N THR A 90 7.69 0.99 6.98
CA THR A 90 9.08 1.07 6.47
C THR A 90 9.87 2.09 7.25
N ARG A 91 9.32 3.29 7.42
CA ARG A 91 9.93 4.32 8.26
C ARG A 91 10.18 3.84 9.69
N GLN A 92 9.22 3.15 10.30
CA GLN A 92 9.38 2.61 11.65
C GLN A 92 10.49 1.56 11.73
N ALA A 93 10.64 0.72 10.70
CA ALA A 93 11.72 -0.26 10.62
C ALA A 93 13.10 0.42 10.50
N ASP A 94 13.21 1.48 9.70
CA ASP A 94 14.44 2.24 9.55
C ASP A 94 14.81 3.01 10.82
N GLU A 95 13.84 3.62 11.50
CA GLU A 95 14.06 4.28 12.80
C GLU A 95 14.47 3.30 13.91
N ALA A 96 13.89 2.09 13.93
CA ALA A 96 14.32 1.05 14.84
C ALA A 96 15.79 0.66 14.57
N ARG A 97 16.18 0.46 13.31
CA ARG A 97 17.58 0.17 12.93
C ARG A 97 18.53 1.31 13.28
N GLY A 98 18.14 2.56 13.04
CA GLY A 98 18.95 3.74 13.38
C GLY A 98 19.16 3.93 14.88
N ARG A 99 18.18 3.58 15.71
CA ARG A 99 18.30 3.57 17.19
C ARG A 99 19.16 2.42 17.73
N HIS A 100 19.18 1.29 17.03
CA HIS A 100 19.94 0.09 17.41
C HIS A 100 21.29 -0.04 16.73
N THR A 101 21.71 0.94 15.92
CA THR A 101 23.10 1.01 15.46
C THR A 101 23.89 1.67 16.60
N PRO A 102 24.57 0.92 17.49
CA PRO A 102 25.55 1.58 18.35
C PRO A 102 26.52 2.29 17.41
N ALA A 103 26.77 3.58 17.66
CA ALA A 103 27.84 4.29 16.98
C ALA A 103 29.10 3.44 17.18
N LEU A 104 29.50 2.71 16.13
CA LEU A 104 30.76 1.97 16.15
C LEU A 104 31.81 3.02 16.50
N PRO A 105 32.58 2.85 17.59
CA PRO A 105 33.67 3.77 17.86
C PRO A 105 34.51 3.77 16.59
N ALA A 106 34.67 4.96 15.99
CA ALA A 106 35.53 5.15 14.83
C ALA A 106 36.82 4.36 15.08
N PRO A 107 37.29 3.53 14.11
CA PRO A 107 38.46 2.70 14.33
C PRO A 107 39.60 3.61 14.78
N ARG A 108 39.93 3.54 16.06
CA ARG A 108 41.15 4.14 16.58
C ARG A 108 42.25 3.28 15.98
N HIS A 109 42.87 3.77 14.91
CA HIS A 109 44.19 3.34 14.50
C HIS A 109 45.10 3.52 15.71
N ALA A 110 45.25 2.47 16.50
CA ALA A 110 46.14 2.41 17.63
C ALA A 110 46.90 1.09 17.54
N ALA A 111 48.21 1.25 17.36
CA ALA A 111 49.28 0.25 17.39
C ALA A 111 49.51 -0.60 16.14
N ASP A 112 50.57 -0.26 15.40
CA ASP A 112 51.76 -1.11 15.36
C ASP A 112 53.02 -0.26 15.12
N ASP A 113 53.42 0.45 16.17
CA ASP A 113 54.83 0.69 16.49
C ASP A 113 55.41 -0.65 16.98
N VAL A 114 55.81 -1.52 16.05
CA VAL A 114 56.55 -2.75 16.38
C VAL A 114 57.72 -2.94 15.42
N ARG A 115 58.89 -2.48 15.89
CA ARG A 115 60.23 -3.09 15.73
C ARG A 115 60.71 -3.38 14.29
N GLN A 116 61.54 -2.49 13.76
CA GLN A 116 62.66 -2.89 12.90
C GLN A 116 63.95 -2.24 13.42
N ASP A 117 64.46 -2.83 14.49
CA ASP A 117 65.81 -2.61 15.00
C ASP A 117 66.41 -4.02 15.13
N ALA A 118 66.87 -4.58 14.00
CA ALA A 118 67.74 -5.76 13.90
C ALA A 118 67.87 -6.21 12.43
N VAL A 119 68.74 -5.57 11.64
CA VAL A 119 69.55 -6.26 10.62
C VAL A 119 70.96 -5.68 10.67
N ALA A 120 71.92 -6.59 10.79
CA ALA A 120 73.35 -6.38 10.86
C ALA A 120 73.97 -5.81 9.58
#